data_AF-A0A212KQS0-F1
#
_entry.id   AF-A0A212KQS0-F1
#
_cell.length_a   1.000
_cell.length_b   1.000
_cell.length_c   1.000
_cell.angle_alpha   90.00
_cell.angle_beta   90.00
_cell.angle_gamma   90.00
#
_symmetry.space_group_name_H-M   'P 1'
#
loop_
_entity.id
_entity.type
_entity.pdbx_description
1 polymer ?
#
loop_
_entity_poly.entity_id
_entity_poly.type
_entity_poly.pdbx_seq_one_letter_code
_entity_poly.pdbx_strand_id
1 'polypeptide(L)'
;MIESIKKIFSVPELKSKIIFTLLILAACRVGGFIPVPGINGDLVVSFFKASTGGGQNLFQMVDVFSGGAFSHMTLTALGVIPYISASIIMQLLLALMPGLQRELKENAEVGRRKLSKWTRVLTLVLSAVQSFLFARFAYNLNFEKPGIIISHLTDMKLFGMPIVFYMIVMCSMTAGTLILMWLGEQISEYGIGNGISLIITVNILHSLPSAMGSILQQLNLESQEPGQLT
;
A
#
# COMPACT_ATOMS: atom_id res chain seq x y z
N MET A 1 4.88 -18.74 -28.23
CA MET A 1 4.54 -18.11 -26.93
C MET A 1 3.43 -18.86 -26.20
N ILE A 2 2.29 -19.18 -26.84
CA ILE A 2 1.18 -19.92 -26.19
C ILE A 2 1.59 -21.35 -25.77
N GLU A 3 2.40 -22.06 -26.57
CA GLU A 3 2.94 -23.37 -26.18
C GLU A 3 3.91 -23.30 -24.99
N SER A 4 4.68 -22.22 -24.86
CA SER A 4 5.57 -21.97 -23.72
C SER A 4 4.77 -21.77 -22.43
N ILE A 5 3.65 -21.05 -22.51
CA ILE A 5 2.69 -20.91 -21.40
C ILE A 5 2.11 -22.28 -21.03
N LYS A 6 1.74 -23.10 -22.02
CA LYS A 6 1.19 -24.45 -21.78
C LYS A 6 2.22 -25.40 -21.13
N LYS A 7 3.50 -25.28 -21.49
CA LYS A 7 4.61 -26.01 -20.87
C LYS A 7 4.87 -25.58 -19.42
N ILE A 8 4.73 -24.28 -19.11
CA ILE A 8 4.85 -23.76 -17.73
C ILE A 8 3.81 -24.40 -16.80
N PHE A 9 2.58 -24.59 -17.27
CA PHE A 9 1.52 -25.27 -16.51
C PHE A 9 1.67 -26.79 -16.46
N SER A 10 2.57 -27.37 -17.25
CA SER A 10 2.83 -28.81 -17.28
C SER A 10 3.90 -29.23 -16.25
N VAL A 11 4.73 -28.30 -15.76
CA VAL A 11 5.73 -28.57 -14.72
C VAL A 11 5.09 -28.43 -13.33
N PRO A 12 4.96 -29.52 -12.54
CA PRO A 12 4.23 -29.50 -11.27
C PRO A 12 4.85 -28.54 -10.23
N GLU A 13 6.18 -28.37 -10.24
CA GLU A 13 6.87 -27.40 -9.38
C GLU A 13 6.46 -25.95 -9.69
N LEU A 14 6.48 -25.54 -10.98
CA LEU A 14 6.07 -24.18 -11.35
C LEU A 14 4.60 -23.96 -11.04
N LYS A 15 3.73 -24.93 -11.31
CA LYS A 15 2.30 -24.86 -10.98
C LYS A 15 2.09 -24.61 -9.49
N SER A 16 2.81 -25.32 -8.62
CA SER A 16 2.72 -25.12 -7.16
C SER A 16 3.12 -23.70 -6.76
N LYS A 17 4.23 -23.18 -7.32
CA LYS A 17 4.70 -21.82 -7.05
C LYS A 17 3.73 -20.74 -7.55
N ILE A 18 3.11 -20.94 -8.72
CA ILE A 18 2.06 -20.04 -9.26
C ILE A 18 0.85 -20.01 -8.31
N ILE A 19 0.34 -21.18 -7.92
CA ILE A 19 -0.83 -21.30 -7.04
C ILE A 19 -0.55 -20.65 -5.69
N PHE A 20 0.63 -20.91 -5.11
CA PHE A 20 1.05 -20.28 -3.86
C PHE A 20 1.10 -18.75 -3.97
N THR A 21 1.70 -18.25 -5.06
CA THR A 21 1.78 -16.80 -5.33
C THR A 21 0.38 -16.19 -5.46
N LEU A 22 -0.53 -16.82 -6.21
CA LEU A 22 -1.91 -16.36 -6.36
C LEU A 22 -2.70 -16.38 -5.04
N LEU A 23 -2.50 -17.40 -4.20
CA LEU A 23 -3.14 -17.50 -2.91
C LEU A 23 -2.69 -16.36 -1.98
N ILE A 24 -1.39 -16.08 -1.92
CA ILE A 24 -0.88 -14.95 -1.13
C ILE A 24 -1.41 -13.62 -1.69
N LEU A 25 -1.42 -13.44 -3.01
CA LEU A 25 -1.96 -12.21 -3.61
C LEU A 25 -3.44 -12.02 -3.27
N ALA A 26 -4.23 -13.10 -3.25
CA ALA A 26 -5.61 -13.05 -2.78
C ALA A 26 -5.71 -12.68 -1.29
N ALA A 27 -4.83 -13.21 -0.43
CA ALA A 27 -4.77 -12.83 0.99
C ALA A 27 -4.39 -11.36 1.19
N CYS A 28 -3.40 -10.84 0.44
CA CYS A 28 -3.05 -9.42 0.43
C CYS A 28 -4.26 -8.55 0.06
N ARG A 29 -5.15 -9.04 -0.81
CA ARG A 29 -6.37 -8.33 -1.18
C ARG A 29 -7.42 -8.28 -0.11
N VAL A 30 -7.64 -9.37 0.61
CA VAL A 30 -8.58 -9.37 1.75
C VAL A 30 -8.15 -8.32 2.78
N GLY A 31 -6.85 -8.15 3.02
CA GLY A 31 -6.32 -7.09 3.89
C GLY A 31 -6.67 -5.66 3.45
N GLY A 32 -6.77 -5.42 2.15
CA GLY A 32 -7.16 -4.13 1.57
C GLY A 32 -8.66 -3.81 1.65
N PHE A 33 -9.50 -4.75 2.08
CA PHE A 33 -10.93 -4.52 2.32
C PHE A 33 -11.27 -4.33 3.81
N ILE A 34 -10.31 -4.56 4.72
CA ILE A 34 -10.54 -4.43 6.16
C ILE A 34 -10.29 -2.96 6.55
N PRO A 35 -11.32 -2.18 6.90
CA PRO A 35 -11.14 -0.78 7.33
C PRO A 35 -10.40 -0.72 8.67
N VAL A 36 -9.65 0.37 8.90
CA VAL A 36 -9.03 0.60 10.20
C VAL A 36 -10.13 0.79 11.26
N PRO A 37 -10.06 0.09 12.41
CA PRO A 37 -11.05 0.25 13.47
C PRO A 37 -11.15 1.71 13.91
N GLY A 38 -12.36 2.26 13.88
CA GLY A 38 -12.62 3.64 14.28
C GLY A 38 -12.76 4.65 13.15
N ILE A 39 -12.57 4.25 11.89
CA ILE A 39 -12.71 5.11 10.71
C ILE A 39 -13.86 4.62 9.83
N ASN A 40 -14.77 5.52 9.45
CA ASN A 40 -15.78 5.25 8.45
C ASN A 40 -15.22 5.47 7.04
N GLY A 41 -14.85 4.37 6.37
CA GLY A 41 -14.27 4.40 5.03
C GLY A 41 -15.16 5.04 3.96
N ASP A 42 -16.49 4.91 4.05
CA ASP A 42 -17.41 5.43 3.03
C ASP A 42 -17.45 6.97 3.02
N LEU A 43 -17.38 7.58 4.21
CA LEU A 43 -17.31 9.03 4.34
C LEU A 43 -15.98 9.59 3.81
N VAL A 44 -14.88 8.87 4.03
CA VAL A 44 -13.57 9.26 3.50
C VAL A 44 -13.54 9.19 1.97
N VAL A 45 -14.09 8.13 1.37
CA VAL A 45 -14.19 8.00 -0.09
C VAL A 45 -15.03 9.15 -0.67
N SER A 46 -16.13 9.53 -0.03
CA SER A 46 -16.95 10.66 -0.46
C SER A 46 -16.20 11.99 -0.38
N PHE A 47 -15.34 12.17 0.63
CA PHE A 47 -14.47 13.33 0.74
C PHE A 47 -13.44 13.36 -0.39
N PHE A 48 -12.71 12.27 -0.62
CA PHE A 48 -11.71 12.21 -1.68
C PHE A 48 -12.32 12.46 -3.06
N LYS A 49 -13.53 11.92 -3.34
CA LYS A 49 -14.27 12.20 -4.58
C LYS A 49 -14.68 13.68 -4.72
N ALA A 50 -15.02 14.34 -3.62
CA ALA A 50 -15.37 15.77 -3.63
C ALA A 50 -14.13 16.68 -3.75
N SER A 51 -12.98 16.25 -3.22
CA SER A 51 -11.72 17.00 -3.21
C SER A 51 -10.87 16.82 -4.47
N THR A 52 -11.23 15.88 -5.36
CA THR A 52 -10.51 15.61 -6.62
C THR A 52 -10.52 16.75 -7.65
N GLY A 53 -11.20 17.87 -7.39
CA GLY A 53 -11.30 19.02 -8.30
C GLY A 53 -10.06 19.93 -8.38
N GLY A 54 -9.05 19.79 -7.51
CA GLY A 54 -7.87 20.66 -7.57
C GLY A 54 -6.66 20.18 -6.78
N GLY A 55 -5.59 19.77 -7.48
CA GLY A 55 -4.23 19.68 -6.93
C GLY A 55 -3.77 18.37 -6.27
N GLN A 56 -4.59 17.32 -6.18
CA GLN A 56 -4.29 16.11 -5.38
C GLN A 56 -3.74 14.90 -6.17
N ASN A 57 -3.00 15.11 -7.26
CA ASN A 57 -2.41 14.02 -8.07
C ASN A 57 -1.53 13.04 -7.25
N LEU A 58 -0.86 13.52 -6.20
CA LEU A 58 -0.04 12.69 -5.33
C LEU A 58 -0.88 11.69 -4.51
N PHE A 59 -2.06 12.09 -4.03
CA PHE A 59 -2.94 11.20 -3.27
C PHE A 59 -3.55 10.12 -4.16
N GLN A 60 -3.97 10.48 -5.38
CA GLN A 60 -4.42 9.49 -6.37
C GLN A 60 -3.31 8.51 -6.73
N MET A 61 -2.07 8.99 -6.88
CA MET A 61 -0.94 8.11 -7.15
C MET A 61 -0.74 7.10 -6.00
N VAL A 62 -0.73 7.58 -4.75
CA VAL A 62 -0.63 6.71 -3.56
C VAL A 62 -1.77 5.70 -3.51
N ASP A 63 -2.99 6.12 -3.85
CA ASP A 63 -4.16 5.24 -3.88
C ASP A 63 -4.02 4.13 -4.93
N VAL A 64 -3.53 4.45 -6.12
CA VAL A 64 -3.24 3.46 -7.19
C VAL A 64 -2.20 2.43 -6.75
N PHE A 65 -1.11 2.88 -6.10
CA PHE A 65 -0.08 1.97 -5.57
C PHE A 65 -0.57 1.11 -4.39
N SER A 66 -1.53 1.62 -3.62
CA SER A 66 -2.20 0.89 -2.54
C SER A 66 -3.35 0.00 -3.02
N GLY A 67 -3.77 0.13 -4.29
CA GLY A 67 -4.88 -0.62 -4.89
C GLY A 67 -6.27 -0.20 -4.38
N GLY A 68 -6.42 1.06 -3.96
CA GLY A 68 -7.64 1.60 -3.32
C GLY A 68 -7.62 1.55 -1.78
N ALA A 69 -6.61 0.90 -1.19
CA ALA A 69 -6.53 0.73 0.25
C ALA A 69 -6.40 2.06 1.02
N PHE A 70 -5.79 3.07 0.41
CA PHE A 70 -5.57 4.40 0.98
C PHE A 70 -6.86 5.22 1.04
N SER A 71 -7.63 5.29 -0.05
CA SER A 71 -8.90 6.02 -0.11
C SER A 71 -9.96 5.44 0.83
N HIS A 72 -9.92 4.14 1.09
CA HIS A 72 -10.79 3.45 2.03
C HIS A 72 -10.27 3.42 3.49
N MET A 73 -9.10 4.02 3.78
CA MET A 73 -8.40 3.97 5.08
C MET A 73 -8.39 2.56 5.71
N THR A 74 -7.87 1.59 4.96
CA THR A 74 -7.82 0.19 5.38
C THR A 74 -6.56 -0.14 6.18
N LEU A 75 -6.54 -1.34 6.79
CA LEU A 75 -5.40 -1.86 7.55
C LEU A 75 -4.08 -1.80 6.75
N THR A 76 -4.18 -1.95 5.44
CA THR A 76 -3.05 -1.92 4.50
C THR A 76 -2.95 -0.62 3.71
N ALA A 77 -3.48 0.50 4.21
CA ALA A 77 -3.48 1.78 3.50
C ALA A 77 -2.08 2.33 3.17
N LEU A 78 -1.06 2.06 4.00
CA LEU A 78 0.34 2.39 3.64
C LEU A 78 0.92 1.46 2.56
N GLY A 79 0.28 0.31 2.33
CA GLY A 79 0.71 -0.71 1.39
C GLY A 79 2.13 -1.20 1.69
N VAL A 80 2.90 -1.38 0.63
CA VAL A 80 4.33 -1.77 0.69
C VAL A 80 5.28 -0.57 0.65
N ILE A 81 4.76 0.67 0.64
CA ILE A 81 5.55 1.90 0.49
C ILE A 81 6.63 2.04 1.56
N PRO A 82 6.37 1.83 2.87
CA PRO A 82 7.40 1.93 3.90
C PRO A 82 8.58 1.00 3.64
N TYR A 83 8.32 -0.19 3.11
CA TYR A 83 9.35 -1.16 2.76
C TYR A 83 10.16 -0.73 1.53
N ILE A 84 9.50 -0.23 0.49
CA ILE A 84 10.16 0.30 -0.70
C ILE A 84 11.12 1.42 -0.30
N SER A 85 10.64 2.38 0.48
CA SER A 85 11.46 3.48 0.99
C SER A 85 12.66 2.96 1.81
N ALA A 86 12.44 2.02 2.73
CA ALA A 86 13.52 1.41 3.49
C ALA A 86 14.56 0.73 2.58
N SER A 87 14.12 -0.01 1.56
CA SER A 87 15.00 -0.72 0.63
C SER A 87 15.85 0.24 -0.20
N ILE A 88 15.27 1.37 -0.64
CA ILE A 88 15.99 2.42 -1.39
C ILE A 88 17.00 3.10 -0.47
N ILE A 89 16.62 3.44 0.76
CA ILE A 89 17.55 4.02 1.74
C ILE A 89 18.73 3.08 1.98
N MET A 90 18.48 1.77 2.15
CA MET A 90 19.54 0.79 2.33
C MET A 90 20.42 0.62 1.08
N GLN A 91 19.86 0.72 -0.12
CA GLN A 91 20.62 0.70 -1.37
C GLN A 91 21.51 1.95 -1.52
N LEU A 92 20.99 3.12 -1.15
CA LEU A 92 21.77 4.36 -1.13
C LEU A 92 22.87 4.31 -0.07
N LEU A 93 22.57 3.78 1.12
CA LEU A 93 23.57 3.59 2.18
C LEU A 93 24.68 2.64 1.73
N LEU A 94 24.33 1.55 1.02
CA LEU A 94 25.29 0.64 0.41
C LEU A 94 26.15 1.37 -0.64
N ALA A 95 25.60 2.28 -1.43
CA ALA A 95 26.36 3.07 -2.40
C ALA A 95 27.36 4.03 -1.72
N LEU A 96 27.00 4.58 -0.55
CA LEU A 96 27.80 5.56 0.19
C LEU A 96 28.82 4.92 1.16
N MET A 97 28.57 3.72 1.67
CA MET A 97 29.45 3.03 2.62
C MET A 97 30.32 1.97 1.92
N PRO A 98 31.60 2.24 1.63
CA PRO A 98 32.50 1.28 0.98
C PRO A 98 32.74 0.02 1.82
N GLY A 99 32.62 0.10 3.15
CA GLY A 99 32.72 -1.05 4.05
C GLY A 99 31.61 -2.08 3.83
N LEU A 100 30.36 -1.62 3.67
CA LEU A 100 29.22 -2.50 3.39
C LEU A 100 29.32 -3.13 1.99
N GLN A 101 29.87 -2.42 1.01
CA GLN A 101 30.13 -2.98 -0.32
C GLN A 101 31.18 -4.08 -0.30
N ARG A 102 32.25 -3.91 0.50
CA ARG A 102 33.29 -4.94 0.67
C ARG A 102 32.71 -6.19 1.32
N GLU A 103 31.95 -6.05 2.41
CA GLU A 103 31.26 -7.18 3.04
C GLU A 103 30.35 -7.93 2.05
N LEU A 104 29.63 -7.21 1.18
CA LEU A 104 28.76 -7.82 0.17
C LEU A 104 29.53 -8.52 -0.95
N LYS A 105 30.73 -8.04 -1.29
CA LYS A 105 31.61 -8.64 -2.30
C LYS A 105 32.34 -9.88 -1.77
N GLU A 106 32.79 -9.83 -0.51
CA GLU A 106 33.49 -10.93 0.15
C GLU A 106 32.53 -12.07 0.52
N ASN A 107 31.34 -11.74 1.06
CA ASN A 107 30.35 -12.72 1.49
C ASN A 107 28.94 -12.32 1.03
N ALA A 108 28.62 -12.60 -0.24
CA ALA A 108 27.36 -12.18 -0.86
C ALA A 108 26.10 -12.65 -0.11
N GLU A 109 26.07 -13.88 0.41
CA GLU A 109 24.91 -14.40 1.15
C GLU A 109 24.74 -13.73 2.51
N VAL A 110 25.83 -13.60 3.27
CA VAL A 110 25.82 -12.99 4.61
C VAL A 110 25.50 -11.49 4.50
N GLY A 111 26.10 -10.80 3.54
CA GLY A 111 25.84 -9.39 3.25
C GLY A 111 24.39 -9.13 2.85
N ARG A 112 23.81 -9.96 1.96
CA ARG A 112 22.40 -9.86 1.58
C ARG A 112 21.46 -10.08 2.76
N ARG A 113 21.74 -11.07 3.63
CA ARG A 113 20.96 -11.30 4.85
C ARG A 113 21.05 -10.13 5.83
N LYS A 114 22.24 -9.55 6.01
CA LYS A 114 22.45 -8.37 6.87
C LYS A 114 21.65 -7.17 6.34
N LEU A 115 21.73 -6.91 5.03
CA LEU A 115 20.99 -5.83 4.39
C LEU A 115 19.47 -6.00 4.57
N SER A 116 18.95 -7.21 4.34
CA SER A 116 17.52 -7.51 4.55
C SER A 116 17.08 -7.28 5.99
N LYS A 117 17.86 -7.70 6.99
CA LYS A 117 17.55 -7.44 8.41
C LYS A 117 17.45 -5.93 8.70
N TRP A 118 18.40 -5.14 8.21
CA TRP A 118 18.36 -3.68 8.38
C TRP A 118 17.18 -3.04 7.65
N THR A 119 16.87 -3.49 6.43
CA THR A 119 15.68 -3.03 5.69
C THR A 119 14.40 -3.32 6.47
N ARG A 120 14.25 -4.50 7.09
CA ARG A 120 13.08 -4.84 7.91
C ARG A 120 12.94 -3.94 9.13
N VAL A 121 14.03 -3.70 9.85
CA VAL A 121 14.03 -2.80 11.01
C VAL A 121 13.69 -1.37 10.59
N LEU A 122 14.27 -0.90 9.49
CA LEU A 122 13.98 0.43 8.96
C LEU A 122 12.52 0.55 8.50
N THR A 123 11.96 -0.51 7.91
CA THR A 123 10.55 -0.58 7.51
C THR A 123 9.62 -0.44 8.72
N LEU A 124 9.94 -1.12 9.83
CA LEU A 124 9.19 -1.00 11.07
C LEU A 124 9.17 0.44 11.58
N VAL A 125 10.34 1.09 11.63
CA VAL A 125 10.45 2.49 12.08
C VAL A 125 9.70 3.43 11.14
N LEU A 126 9.90 3.30 9.82
CA LEU A 126 9.23 4.15 8.83
C LEU A 126 7.71 3.97 8.84
N SER A 127 7.22 2.73 8.97
CA SER A 127 5.78 2.46 9.04
C SER A 127 5.15 3.03 10.31
N ALA A 128 5.85 3.00 11.45
CA ALA A 128 5.37 3.64 12.68
C ALA A 128 5.30 5.17 12.54
N VAL A 129 6.30 5.80 11.93
CA VAL A 129 6.30 7.25 11.68
C VAL A 129 5.22 7.64 10.67
N GLN A 130 5.11 6.92 9.56
CA GLN A 130 4.14 7.22 8.51
C GLN A 130 2.70 6.95 8.97
N SER A 131 2.45 5.91 9.78
CA SER A 131 1.12 5.66 10.35
C SER A 131 0.72 6.74 11.36
N PHE A 132 1.65 7.31 12.13
CA PHE A 132 1.39 8.48 12.96
C PHE A 132 0.99 9.72 12.13
N LEU A 133 1.73 9.99 11.05
CA LEU A 133 1.39 11.08 10.12
C LEU A 133 0.01 10.87 9.48
N PHE A 134 -0.31 9.63 9.12
CA PHE A 134 -1.61 9.25 8.59
C PHE A 134 -2.73 9.42 9.63
N ALA A 135 -2.51 9.01 10.88
CA ALA A 135 -3.48 9.21 11.97
C ALA A 135 -3.75 10.71 12.20
N ARG A 136 -2.70 11.56 12.13
CA ARG A 136 -2.87 13.01 12.21
C ARG A 136 -3.65 13.57 11.03
N PHE A 137 -3.38 13.09 9.82
CA PHE A 137 -4.14 13.47 8.63
C PHE A 137 -5.62 13.09 8.76
N ALA A 138 -5.91 11.86 9.18
CA ALA A 138 -7.29 11.38 9.41
C ALA A 138 -8.01 12.18 10.50
N TYR A 139 -7.29 12.57 11.57
CA TYR A 139 -7.85 13.41 12.63
C TYR A 139 -8.19 14.83 12.17
N ASN A 140 -7.31 15.47 11.40
CA ASN A 140 -7.60 16.76 10.77
C ASN A 140 -8.81 16.68 9.84
N LEU A 141 -8.91 15.59 9.07
CA LEU A 141 -10.03 15.38 8.16
C LEU A 141 -11.37 15.27 8.89
N ASN A 142 -11.38 14.63 10.07
CA ASN A 142 -12.56 14.55 10.92
C ASN A 142 -12.96 15.91 11.53
N PHE A 143 -12.04 16.87 11.67
CA PHE A 143 -12.42 18.24 12.05
C PHE A 143 -13.16 18.97 10.92
N GLU A 144 -12.77 18.75 9.66
CA GLU A 144 -13.41 19.38 8.51
C GLU A 144 -14.77 18.72 8.17
N LYS A 145 -14.86 17.39 8.33
CA LYS A 145 -16.11 16.65 8.19
C LYS A 145 -16.35 15.76 9.42
N PRO A 146 -17.18 16.20 10.38
CA PRO A 146 -17.48 15.39 11.56
C PRO A 146 -18.21 14.10 11.18
N GLY A 147 -17.77 12.98 11.76
CA GLY A 147 -18.36 11.64 11.56
C GLY A 147 -17.43 10.62 10.89
N ILE A 148 -16.26 11.03 10.44
CA ILE A 148 -15.22 10.14 9.90
C ILE A 148 -14.66 9.23 11.00
N ILE A 149 -14.52 9.77 12.22
CA ILE A 149 -14.07 9.02 13.40
C ILE A 149 -15.26 8.78 14.33
N ILE A 150 -15.39 7.56 14.84
CA ILE A 150 -16.41 7.20 15.83
C ILE A 150 -16.22 8.09 17.08
N SER A 151 -17.28 8.80 17.48
CA SER A 151 -17.29 9.77 18.58
C SER A 151 -16.69 9.23 19.89
N HIS A 152 -16.97 7.97 20.23
CA HIS A 152 -16.45 7.32 21.43
C HIS A 152 -14.92 7.15 21.47
N LEU A 153 -14.24 7.09 20.32
CA LEU A 153 -12.77 7.03 20.27
C LEU A 153 -12.13 8.41 20.40
N THR A 154 -12.90 9.47 20.17
CA THR A 154 -12.48 10.86 20.36
C THR A 154 -12.78 11.43 21.76
N ASP A 155 -13.54 10.70 22.59
CA ASP A 155 -13.92 11.15 23.95
C ASP A 155 -12.75 11.06 24.94
N MET A 156 -11.88 10.06 24.83
CA MET A 156 -10.66 9.97 25.65
C MET A 156 -9.52 10.80 25.06
N LYS A 157 -9.52 12.09 25.38
CA LYS A 157 -8.43 13.02 25.05
C LYS A 157 -7.45 13.14 26.21
N LEU A 158 -6.18 12.90 25.93
CA LEU A 158 -5.08 13.24 26.83
C LEU A 158 -4.16 14.21 26.07
N PHE A 159 -3.82 15.35 26.67
CA PHE A 159 -3.14 16.48 25.98
C PHE A 159 -3.86 16.99 24.71
N GLY A 160 -5.20 16.91 24.67
CA GLY A 160 -5.99 17.40 23.52
C GLY A 160 -5.95 16.52 22.27
N MET A 161 -5.26 15.37 22.31
CA MET A 161 -5.24 14.35 21.26
C MET A 161 -5.99 13.08 21.69
N PRO A 162 -6.76 12.44 20.80
CA PRO A 162 -7.40 11.16 21.07
C PRO A 162 -6.38 10.01 21.03
N ILE A 163 -5.64 9.80 22.12
CA ILE A 163 -4.50 8.85 22.16
C ILE A 163 -4.93 7.43 21.76
N VAL A 164 -6.12 7.01 22.17
CA VAL A 164 -6.66 5.69 21.83
C VAL A 164 -6.79 5.51 20.32
N PHE A 165 -7.28 6.53 19.61
CA PHE A 165 -7.36 6.53 18.15
C PHE A 165 -5.97 6.43 17.50
N TYR A 166 -5.02 7.27 17.92
CA TYR A 166 -3.66 7.23 17.37
C TYR A 166 -2.99 5.87 17.58
N MET A 167 -3.10 5.29 18.77
CA MET A 167 -2.53 3.98 19.06
C MET A 167 -3.18 2.88 18.23
N ILE A 168 -4.51 2.87 18.10
CA ILE A 168 -5.22 1.88 17.26
C ILE A 168 -4.78 2.00 15.81
N VAL A 169 -4.76 3.21 15.25
CA VAL A 169 -4.37 3.44 13.85
C VAL A 169 -2.92 3.06 13.63
N MET A 170 -2.00 3.51 14.49
CA MET A 170 -0.58 3.18 14.39
C MET A 170 -0.34 1.67 14.47
N CYS A 171 -0.87 1.00 15.51
CA CYS A 171 -0.68 -0.45 15.67
C CYS A 171 -1.31 -1.22 14.52
N SER A 172 -2.53 -0.87 14.11
CA SER A 172 -3.24 -1.55 13.02
C SER A 172 -2.50 -1.40 11.70
N MET A 173 -2.19 -0.17 11.29
CA MET A 173 -1.55 0.09 10.01
C MET A 173 -0.10 -0.40 9.94
N THR A 174 0.66 -0.27 11.03
CA THR A 174 2.01 -0.84 11.13
C THR A 174 1.95 -2.36 11.04
N ALA A 175 1.03 -3.02 11.77
CA ALA A 175 0.85 -4.46 11.67
C ALA A 175 0.45 -4.90 10.24
N GLY A 176 -0.49 -4.20 9.60
CA GLY A 176 -0.90 -4.47 8.22
C GLY A 176 0.25 -4.36 7.22
N THR A 177 1.08 -3.32 7.37
CA THR A 177 2.29 -3.12 6.54
C THR A 177 3.31 -4.25 6.74
N LEU A 178 3.57 -4.65 7.98
CA LEU A 178 4.52 -5.72 8.29
C LEU A 178 4.03 -7.08 7.78
N ILE A 179 2.72 -7.34 7.85
CA ILE A 179 2.11 -8.54 7.28
C ILE A 179 2.29 -8.53 5.76
N LEU A 180 2.02 -7.40 5.09
CA LEU A 180 2.24 -7.27 3.64
C LEU A 180 3.70 -7.49 3.25
N MET A 181 4.64 -6.91 4.00
CA MET A 181 6.07 -7.13 3.80
C MET A 181 6.39 -8.62 3.92
N TRP A 182 5.94 -9.26 4.99
CA TRP A 182 6.17 -10.68 5.23
C TRP A 182 5.59 -11.54 4.12
N LEU A 183 4.35 -11.28 3.67
CA LEU A 183 3.72 -11.97 2.54
C LEU A 183 4.52 -11.78 1.23
N GLY A 184 5.03 -10.58 0.98
CA GLY A 184 5.90 -10.29 -0.16
C GLY A 184 7.23 -11.06 -0.11
N GLU A 185 7.81 -11.22 1.08
CA GLU A 185 9.00 -12.04 1.28
C GLU A 185 8.70 -13.53 1.08
N GLN A 186 7.56 -14.03 1.55
CA GLN A 186 7.13 -15.41 1.33
C GLN A 186 6.95 -15.73 -0.15
N ILE A 187 6.36 -14.82 -0.94
CA ILE A 187 6.30 -14.98 -2.40
C ILE A 187 7.71 -15.00 -3.02
N SER A 188 8.65 -14.22 -2.50
CA SER A 188 10.02 -14.18 -3.04
C SER A 188 10.81 -15.45 -2.74
N GLU A 189 10.55 -16.11 -1.60
CA GLU A 189 11.21 -17.35 -1.20
C GLU A 189 10.57 -18.59 -1.85
N TYR A 190 9.25 -18.71 -1.81
CA TYR A 190 8.52 -19.92 -2.21
C TYR A 190 7.72 -19.75 -3.51
N GLY A 191 7.44 -18.52 -3.92
CA GLY A 191 6.69 -18.19 -5.11
C GLY A 191 7.57 -17.93 -6.33
N ILE A 192 7.11 -17.02 -7.18
CA ILE A 192 7.76 -16.67 -8.45
C ILE A 192 8.14 -15.19 -8.45
N GLY A 193 9.38 -14.90 -8.85
CA GLY A 193 9.85 -13.53 -9.02
C GLY A 193 10.03 -12.77 -7.70
N ASN A 194 9.79 -11.47 -7.72
CA ASN A 194 9.86 -10.60 -6.55
C ASN A 194 8.46 -10.33 -6.02
N GLY A 195 8.16 -10.84 -4.82
CA GLY A 195 6.83 -10.76 -4.25
C GLY A 195 6.32 -9.35 -4.00
N ILE A 196 7.18 -8.44 -3.56
CA ILE A 196 6.82 -7.03 -3.35
C ILE A 196 6.46 -6.37 -4.69
N SER A 197 7.24 -6.65 -5.74
CA SER A 197 6.92 -6.15 -7.09
C SER A 197 5.58 -6.68 -7.58
N LEU A 198 5.29 -7.97 -7.36
CA LEU A 198 4.02 -8.58 -7.75
C LEU A 198 2.83 -7.97 -7.00
N ILE A 199 2.96 -7.71 -5.70
CA ILE A 199 1.93 -7.03 -4.91
C ILE A 199 1.61 -5.66 -5.51
N ILE A 200 2.63 -4.88 -5.86
CA ILE A 200 2.45 -3.56 -6.50
C ILE A 200 1.75 -3.69 -7.85
N THR A 201 2.23 -4.60 -8.71
CA THR A 201 1.64 -4.80 -10.05
C THR A 201 0.17 -5.17 -9.95
N VAL A 202 -0.18 -6.06 -9.03
CA VAL A 202 -1.58 -6.45 -8.80
C VAL A 202 -2.40 -5.26 -8.27
N ASN A 203 -1.85 -4.47 -7.35
CA ASN A 203 -2.48 -3.24 -6.83
C ASN A 203 -2.83 -2.26 -7.95
N ILE A 204 -1.87 -1.95 -8.81
CA ILE A 204 -2.06 -1.06 -9.95
C ILE A 204 -3.10 -1.63 -10.93
N LEU A 205 -3.02 -2.93 -11.25
CA LEU A 205 -3.91 -3.58 -12.21
C LEU A 205 -5.39 -3.50 -11.79
N HIS A 206 -5.68 -3.52 -10.48
CA HIS A 206 -7.03 -3.38 -9.95
C HIS A 206 -7.58 -1.95 -10.06
N SER A 207 -6.72 -0.95 -10.08
CA SER A 207 -7.13 0.45 -10.23
C SER A 207 -7.40 0.82 -11.69
N LEU A 208 -6.99 -0.02 -12.66
CA LEU A 208 -7.20 0.23 -14.09
C LEU A 208 -8.67 0.22 -14.51
N PRO A 209 -9.52 -0.77 -14.15
CA PRO A 209 -10.93 -0.77 -14.56
C PRO A 209 -11.68 0.49 -14.11
N SER A 210 -11.48 0.92 -12.86
CA SER A 210 -12.07 2.15 -12.35
C SER A 210 -11.55 3.39 -13.08
N ALA A 211 -10.25 3.46 -13.37
CA ALA A 211 -9.67 4.57 -14.12
C ALA A 211 -10.21 4.65 -15.56
N MET A 212 -10.32 3.50 -16.25
CA MET A 212 -10.91 3.42 -17.58
C MET A 212 -12.39 3.81 -17.58
N GLY A 213 -13.16 3.38 -16.57
CA GLY A 213 -14.55 3.80 -16.40
C GLY A 213 -14.71 5.31 -16.26
N SER A 214 -13.85 5.94 -15.45
CA SER A 214 -13.82 7.41 -15.28
C SER A 214 -13.49 8.13 -16.60
N ILE A 215 -12.50 7.63 -17.36
CA ILE A 215 -12.14 8.20 -18.67
C ILE A 215 -13.28 8.07 -19.66
N LEU A 216 -13.93 6.90 -19.73
CA LEU A 216 -15.09 6.69 -20.61
C LEU A 216 -16.27 7.59 -20.26
N GLN A 217 -16.50 7.83 -18.95
CA GLN A 217 -17.54 8.75 -18.50
C GLN A 217 -17.22 10.20 -18.90
N GLN A 218 -15.97 10.64 -18.76
CA GLN A 218 -15.54 11.98 -19.19
C GLN A 218 -15.68 12.15 -20.70
N LEU A 219 -15.27 11.15 -21.49
CA LEU A 219 -15.41 11.17 -22.95
C LEU A 219 -16.88 11.14 -23.41
N ASN A 220 -17.74 10.38 -22.72
CA ASN A 220 -19.18 10.38 -23.01
C ASN A 220 -19.84 11.74 -22.68
N LEU A 221 -19.39 12.42 -21.62
CA LEU A 221 -19.90 13.74 -21.24
C LEU A 221 -19.47 14.83 -22.23
N GLU A 222 -18.26 14.75 -22.80
CA GLU A 222 -17.81 15.65 -23.87
C GLU A 222 -18.54 15.42 -25.21
N SER A 223 -19.15 14.25 -25.41
CA SER A 223 -20.02 13.98 -26.57
C SER A 223 -21.49 14.37 -26.37
N GLN A 224 -21.88 14.77 -25.14
CA GLN A 224 -23.24 15.17 -24.79
C GLN A 224 -23.47 16.69 -24.68
N GLU A 225 -22.52 17.53 -25.12
CA GLU A 225 -22.79 18.96 -25.31
C GLU A 225 -22.98 19.35 -26.79
N PRO A 226 -24.21 19.23 -27.34
CA PRO A 226 -24.69 20.15 -28.34
C PRO A 226 -25.72 21.09 -27.68
N GLY A 227 -25.30 22.28 -27.24
CA GLY A 227 -26.24 23.39 -27.03
C GLY A 227 -26.10 24.29 -25.81
N GLN A 228 -24.91 24.79 -25.49
CA GLN A 228 -24.81 26.08 -24.78
C GLN A 228 -23.94 27.07 -25.56
N LEU A 229 -24.44 27.44 -26.74
CA LEU A 229 -24.19 28.74 -27.35
C LEU A 229 -25.55 29.42 -27.53
N THR A 230 -26.04 30.06 -26.48
CA THR A 230 -26.90 31.26 -26.53
C THR A 230 -26.96 31.91 -25.16
#